data_AF-A0A256Z169-F1
#
_entry.id   AF-A0A256Z169-F1
#
_cell.length_a   1.000
_cell.length_b   1.000
_cell.length_c   1.000
_cell.angle_alpha   90.00
_cell.angle_beta   90.00
_cell.angle_gamma   90.00
#
_symmetry.space_group_name_H-M   'P 1'
#
loop_
_entity.id
_entity.type
_entity.pdbx_description
1 polymer ?
#
loop_
_entity_poly.entity_id
_entity_poly.type
_entity_poly.pdbx_seq_one_letter_code
_entity_poly.pdbx_strand_id
1 'polypeptide(L)'
;MKKHAGPPLEKAEDCERFLEKYLNSELAVSGPRVEGDRWVVEVRRPYTDAATLLKEELKDGGRTLGVASLVSKAISESLEVLVDHEIVPLYKSNREFAKFLTEYLSGRPRWLERD
;
A
#
# COMPACT_ATOMS: atom_id res chain seq x y z
N MET A 1 7.40 8.83 -5.28
CA MET A 1 7.51 8.18 -6.60
C MET A 1 7.73 6.68 -6.42
N LYS A 2 7.34 5.85 -7.40
CA LYS A 2 7.59 4.41 -7.42
C LYS A 2 8.55 4.08 -8.56
N LYS A 3 9.62 3.32 -8.28
CA LYS A 3 10.47 2.74 -9.32
C LYS A 3 9.77 1.52 -9.91
N HIS A 4 9.57 1.51 -11.23
CA HIS A 4 8.97 0.40 -11.97
C HIS A 4 10.04 -0.23 -12.86
N ALA A 5 10.37 -1.49 -12.56
CA ALA A 5 11.25 -2.30 -13.38
C ALA A 5 10.46 -2.85 -14.58
N GLY A 6 10.96 -2.54 -15.76
CA GLY A 6 10.47 -3.01 -17.03
C GLY A 6 11.11 -4.33 -17.46
N PRO A 7 10.96 -4.67 -18.75
CA PRO A 7 11.50 -5.91 -19.30
C PRO A 7 13.03 -5.89 -19.38
N PRO A 8 13.67 -7.08 -19.44
CA PRO A 8 15.05 -7.23 -19.87
C PRO A 8 15.28 -6.70 -21.28
N LEU A 9 16.48 -6.21 -21.57
CA LEU A 9 16.84 -5.64 -22.88
C LEU A 9 16.80 -6.67 -24.01
N GLU A 10 16.99 -7.97 -23.73
CA GLU A 10 16.90 -9.00 -24.76
C GLU A 10 15.48 -9.22 -25.30
N LYS A 11 14.45 -8.70 -24.62
CA LYS A 11 13.05 -8.83 -25.04
C LYS A 11 12.58 -7.62 -25.84
N ALA A 12 12.97 -7.55 -27.10
CA ALA A 12 12.73 -6.40 -27.98
C ALA A 12 11.25 -5.95 -28.00
N GLU A 13 10.31 -6.87 -28.24
CA GLU A 13 8.87 -6.54 -28.30
C GLU A 13 8.32 -6.01 -26.96
N ASP A 14 8.81 -6.53 -25.83
CA ASP A 14 8.42 -6.01 -24.51
C ASP A 14 9.02 -4.61 -24.28
N CYS A 15 10.26 -4.40 -24.72
CA CYS A 15 10.95 -3.11 -24.62
C CYS A 15 10.21 -2.03 -25.42
N GLU A 16 9.79 -2.33 -26.65
CA GLU A 16 9.00 -1.42 -27.48
C GLU A 16 7.69 -1.03 -26.78
N ARG A 17 6.92 -2.01 -26.31
CA ARG A 17 5.67 -1.76 -25.55
C ARG A 17 5.91 -0.93 -24.29
N PHE A 18 7.02 -1.16 -23.60
CA PHE A 18 7.38 -0.40 -22.40
C PHE A 18 7.70 1.06 -22.74
N LEU A 19 8.48 1.28 -23.80
CA LEU A 19 8.83 2.62 -24.27
C LEU A 19 7.62 3.38 -24.77
N GLU A 20 6.75 2.75 -25.57
CA GLU A 20 5.47 3.33 -26.00
C GLU A 20 4.61 3.78 -24.82
N LYS A 21 4.55 2.96 -23.77
CA LYS A 21 3.77 3.26 -22.57
C LYS A 21 4.30 4.45 -21.77
N TYR A 22 5.62 4.68 -21.76
CA TYR A 22 6.24 5.57 -20.78
C TYR A 22 7.02 6.77 -21.34
N LEU A 23 7.46 6.77 -22.61
CA LEU A 23 8.29 7.86 -23.17
C LEU A 23 7.61 9.24 -23.11
N ASN A 24 6.30 9.30 -23.33
CA ASN A 24 5.51 10.55 -23.32
C ASN A 24 4.38 10.50 -22.29
N SER A 25 4.49 9.65 -21.28
CA SER A 25 3.44 9.49 -20.27
C SER A 25 3.55 10.54 -19.18
N GLU A 26 2.46 11.24 -18.88
CA GLU A 26 2.39 12.14 -17.71
C GLU A 26 2.60 11.40 -16.36
N LEU A 27 2.46 10.07 -16.36
CA LEU A 27 2.75 9.24 -15.20
C LEU A 27 4.25 9.07 -14.96
N ALA A 28 5.06 9.19 -16.00
CA ALA A 28 6.52 9.07 -15.92
C ALA A 28 7.11 10.38 -15.39
N VAL A 29 7.87 10.28 -14.30
CA VAL A 29 8.57 11.40 -13.68
C VAL A 29 10.04 11.42 -14.08
N SER A 30 10.65 10.25 -14.27
CA SER A 30 12.03 10.10 -14.71
C SER A 30 12.23 8.78 -15.45
N GLY A 31 13.12 8.78 -16.46
CA GLY A 31 13.25 7.70 -17.44
C GLY A 31 12.18 7.77 -18.53
N PRO A 32 11.99 6.70 -19.33
CA PRO A 32 12.67 5.40 -19.28
C PRO A 32 14.20 5.47 -19.38
N ARG A 33 14.92 4.61 -18.65
CA ARG A 33 16.38 4.46 -18.74
C ARG A 33 16.78 3.00 -18.52
N VAL A 34 18.01 2.66 -18.88
CA VAL A 34 18.57 1.34 -18.61
C VAL A 34 19.25 1.34 -17.24
N GLU A 35 18.96 0.33 -16.42
CA GLU A 35 19.73 0.00 -15.22
C GLU A 35 20.04 -1.49 -15.21
N GLY A 36 21.32 -1.85 -15.27
CA GLY A 36 21.74 -3.23 -15.45
C GLY A 36 21.30 -3.77 -16.81
N ASP A 37 20.51 -4.83 -16.80
CA ASP A 37 19.98 -5.53 -17.97
C ASP A 37 18.53 -5.16 -18.29
N ARG A 38 17.95 -4.13 -17.65
CA ARG A 38 16.51 -3.83 -17.73
C ARG A 38 16.19 -2.36 -17.95
N TRP A 39 15.02 -2.13 -18.55
CA TRP A 39 14.37 -0.82 -18.50
C TRP A 39 13.86 -0.50 -17.12
N VAL A 40 13.94 0.78 -16.75
CA VAL A 40 13.40 1.33 -15.50
C VAL A 40 12.75 2.67 -15.78
N VAL A 41 11.61 2.92 -15.15
CA VAL A 41 10.95 4.23 -15.11
C VAL A 41 10.52 4.55 -13.68
N GLU A 42 10.62 5.81 -13.28
CA GLU A 42 10.04 6.29 -12.04
C GLU A 42 8.68 6.92 -12.33
N VAL A 43 7.64 6.39 -11.69
CA VAL A 43 6.26 6.83 -11.88
C VAL A 43 5.72 7.56 -10.67
N ARG A 44 4.80 8.49 -10.91
CA ARG A 44 4.02 9.16 -9.85
C ARG A 44 3.15 8.13 -9.15
N ARG A 45 3.12 8.16 -7.81
CA ARG A 45 2.15 7.37 -7.05
C ARG A 45 0.82 8.11 -7.04
N PRO A 46 -0.32 7.44 -7.30
CA PRO A 46 -1.64 8.07 -7.19
C PRO A 46 -1.90 8.59 -5.77
N TYR A 47 -1.41 7.85 -4.77
CA TYR A 47 -1.53 8.21 -3.36
C TYR A 47 -0.14 8.27 -2.71
N THR A 48 0.07 9.30 -1.90
CA THR A 48 1.28 9.47 -1.08
C THR A 48 0.98 9.40 0.42
N ASP A 49 -0.31 9.44 0.77
CA ASP A 49 -0.82 9.31 2.12
C ASP A 49 -1.63 8.02 2.25
N ALA A 50 -1.36 7.25 3.31
CA ALA A 50 -1.99 5.96 3.54
C ALA A 50 -3.46 6.09 3.94
N ALA A 51 -3.80 7.12 4.71
CA ALA A 51 -5.18 7.32 5.15
C ALA A 51 -6.09 7.67 3.96
N THR A 52 -5.62 8.51 3.06
CA THR A 52 -6.30 8.87 1.80
C THR A 52 -6.49 7.64 0.92
N LEU A 53 -5.43 6.82 0.74
CA LEU A 53 -5.54 5.56 0.00
C LEU A 53 -6.63 4.67 0.58
N LEU A 54 -6.61 4.42 1.88
CA LEU A 54 -7.58 3.53 2.53
C LEU A 54 -9.01 4.06 2.40
N LYS A 55 -9.24 5.36 2.59
CA LYS A 55 -10.58 5.96 2.47
C LYS A 55 -11.12 5.83 1.05
N GLU A 56 -10.29 6.05 0.02
CA GLU A 56 -10.73 5.94 -1.38
C GLU A 56 -10.94 4.50 -1.83
N GLU A 57 -10.00 3.61 -1.53
CA GLU A 57 -10.02 2.22 -1.97
C GLU A 57 -11.09 1.38 -1.24
N LEU A 58 -11.45 1.77 -0.01
CA LEU A 58 -12.45 1.06 0.81
C LEU A 58 -13.82 1.73 0.83
N LYS A 59 -14.05 2.84 0.11
CA LYS A 59 -15.34 3.56 0.11
C LYS A 59 -16.53 2.68 -0.24
N ASP A 60 -16.34 1.72 -1.15
CA ASP A 60 -17.35 0.75 -1.57
C ASP A 60 -17.24 -0.59 -0.81
N GLY A 61 -16.67 -0.57 0.40
CA GLY A 61 -16.45 -1.75 1.22
C GLY A 61 -15.28 -2.63 0.76
N GLY A 62 -14.48 -2.20 -0.23
CA GLY A 62 -13.28 -2.91 -0.66
C GLY A 62 -13.51 -4.25 -1.37
N ARG A 63 -14.71 -4.51 -1.92
CA ARG A 63 -14.99 -5.79 -2.63
C ARG A 63 -14.04 -6.03 -3.80
N THR A 64 -13.73 -4.98 -4.55
CA THR A 64 -12.79 -5.01 -5.69
C THR A 64 -11.36 -5.37 -5.26
N LEU A 65 -11.04 -5.24 -3.97
CA LEU A 65 -9.75 -5.52 -3.36
C LEU A 65 -9.71 -6.88 -2.64
N GLY A 66 -10.79 -7.67 -2.74
CA GLY A 66 -10.86 -8.99 -2.12
C GLY A 66 -11.30 -9.00 -0.66
N VAL A 67 -11.87 -7.91 -0.14
CA VAL A 67 -12.44 -7.89 1.20
C VAL A 67 -13.62 -8.88 1.31
N ALA A 68 -13.57 -9.72 2.34
CA ALA A 68 -14.61 -10.73 2.62
C ALA A 68 -15.98 -10.07 2.81
N SER A 69 -17.05 -10.76 2.39
CA SER A 69 -18.40 -10.18 2.29
C SER A 69 -18.90 -9.51 3.57
N LEU A 70 -18.73 -10.16 4.72
CA LEU A 70 -19.18 -9.64 6.01
C LEU A 70 -18.40 -8.39 6.43
N VAL A 71 -17.07 -8.41 6.26
CA VAL A 71 -16.20 -7.27 6.58
C VAL A 71 -16.48 -6.10 5.65
N SER A 72 -16.64 -6.40 4.36
CA SER A 72 -16.95 -5.41 3.33
C SER A 72 -18.24 -4.65 3.64
N LYS A 73 -19.29 -5.38 4.04
CA LYS A 73 -20.55 -4.77 4.46
C LYS A 73 -20.35 -3.82 5.65
N ALA A 74 -19.62 -4.24 6.68
CA ALA A 74 -19.34 -3.40 7.84
C ALA A 74 -18.56 -2.12 7.46
N ILE A 75 -17.57 -2.24 6.58
CA ILE A 75 -16.79 -1.09 6.07
C ILE A 75 -17.68 -0.13 5.28
N SER A 76 -18.58 -0.64 4.43
CA SER A 76 -19.52 0.18 3.67
C SER A 76 -20.52 0.93 4.56
N GLU A 77 -20.86 0.38 5.72
CA GLU A 77 -21.73 1.03 6.70
C GLU A 77 -20.99 2.15 7.45
N SER A 78 -19.75 1.89 7.88
CA SER A 78 -18.90 2.89 8.51
C SER A 78 -17.42 2.54 8.39
N LEU A 79 -16.60 3.54 8.03
CA LEU A 79 -15.15 3.45 8.02
C LEU A 79 -14.56 4.66 8.73
N GLU A 80 -13.78 4.39 9.78
CA GLU A 80 -12.95 5.37 10.45
C GLU A 80 -11.48 4.97 10.28
N VAL A 81 -10.65 5.90 9.82
CA VAL A 81 -9.20 5.70 9.68
C VAL A 81 -8.51 6.60 10.69
N LEU A 82 -8.00 5.98 11.75
CA LEU A 82 -7.33 6.65 12.87
C LEU A 82 -5.83 6.79 12.58
N VAL A 83 -5.33 8.01 12.60
CA VAL A 83 -3.92 8.35 12.32
C VAL A 83 -3.24 8.85 13.58
N ASP A 84 -1.97 8.46 13.76
CA ASP A 84 -1.13 8.87 14.88
C ASP A 84 -1.78 8.60 16.26
N HIS A 85 -2.20 9.67 16.95
CA HIS A 85 -2.72 9.63 18.32
C HIS A 85 -4.25 9.48 18.37
N GLU A 86 -4.93 9.48 17.23
CA GLU A 86 -6.39 9.28 17.14
C GLU A 86 -6.81 7.89 17.63
N ILE A 87 -5.89 6.92 17.67
CA ILE A 87 -6.13 5.57 18.19
C ILE A 87 -6.23 5.52 19.73
N VAL A 88 -5.71 6.53 20.44
CA VAL A 88 -5.57 6.52 21.90
C VAL A 88 -6.89 6.33 22.64
N PRO A 89 -8.01 6.97 22.27
CA PRO A 89 -9.29 6.72 22.92
C PRO A 89 -9.75 5.26 22.81
N LEU A 90 -9.64 4.64 21.64
CA LEU A 90 -9.98 3.22 21.43
C LEU A 90 -9.07 2.30 22.25
N TYR A 91 -7.77 2.58 22.26
CA TYR A 91 -6.81 1.84 23.06
C TYR A 91 -7.13 1.91 24.55
N LYS A 92 -7.50 3.08 25.07
CA LYS A 92 -7.83 3.26 26.50
C LYS A 92 -9.18 2.63 26.88
N SER A 93 -10.16 2.64 25.98
CA SER A 93 -11.51 2.16 26.26
C SER A 93 -11.68 0.64 26.06
N ASN A 94 -10.85 0.02 25.24
CA ASN A 94 -10.93 -1.41 24.92
C ASN A 94 -9.68 -2.18 25.37
N ARG A 95 -9.78 -2.85 26.52
CA ARG A 95 -8.67 -3.61 27.13
C ARG A 95 -8.18 -4.77 26.26
N GLU A 96 -9.08 -5.45 25.56
CA GLU A 96 -8.72 -6.58 24.70
C GLU A 96 -7.94 -6.10 23.47
N PHE A 97 -8.44 -5.04 22.82
CA PHE A 97 -7.75 -4.40 21.72
C PHE A 97 -6.39 -3.86 22.15
N ALA A 98 -6.30 -3.22 23.32
CA ALA A 98 -5.03 -2.73 23.86
C ALA A 98 -4.01 -3.86 24.02
N LYS A 99 -4.42 -4.96 24.66
CA LYS A 99 -3.55 -6.15 24.83
C LYS A 99 -3.07 -6.68 23.47
N PHE A 100 -3.98 -6.85 22.51
CA PHE A 100 -3.65 -7.31 21.16
C PHE A 100 -2.66 -6.37 20.48
N LEU A 101 -2.93 -5.06 20.48
CA LEU A 101 -2.10 -4.08 19.79
C LEU A 101 -0.70 -3.99 20.42
N THR A 102 -0.60 -4.03 21.75
CA THR A 102 0.70 -4.06 22.44
C THR A 102 1.50 -5.30 22.04
N GLU A 103 0.89 -6.49 22.07
CA GLU A 103 1.57 -7.73 21.69
C GLU A 103 2.00 -7.73 20.21
N TYR A 104 1.11 -7.25 19.33
CA TYR A 104 1.40 -7.13 17.90
C TYR A 104 2.59 -6.20 17.64
N LEU A 105 2.63 -5.04 18.30
CA LEU A 105 3.71 -4.07 18.15
C LEU A 105 5.02 -4.51 18.81
N SER A 106 4.97 -5.25 19.93
CA SER A 106 6.16 -5.87 20.52
C SER A 106 6.84 -6.83 19.54
N GLY A 107 6.07 -7.44 18.63
CA GLY A 107 6.57 -8.30 17.55
C GLY A 107 7.33 -9.54 18.04
N ARG A 108 7.22 -9.86 19.33
CA ARG A 108 7.89 -10.98 19.98
C ARG A 108 6.91 -11.67 20.93
N PRO A 109 6.94 -13.00 20.98
CA PRO A 109 6.29 -13.73 22.06
C PRO A 109 6.77 -13.23 23.43
N ARG A 110 5.85 -13.11 24.40
CA ARG A 110 6.15 -12.60 25.75
C ARG A 110 7.27 -13.37 26.47
N TRP A 111 7.44 -14.65 26.17
CA TRP A 111 8.49 -15.47 26.76
C TRP A 111 9.91 -15.15 26.24
N LEU A 112 10.05 -14.30 25.22
CA LEU A 112 11.32 -13.76 24.74
C LEU A 112 11.63 -12.36 25.29
N GLU A 113 10.76 -11.80 26.13
CA GLU A 113 11.02 -10.55 26.83
C GLU A 113 12.00 -10.83 27.98
N ARG A 114 13.10 -10.07 28.04
CA ARG A 114 14.02 -10.10 29.19
C ARG A 114 13.43 -9.22 30.29
N ASP A 115 13.45 -9.73 31.51
CA ASP A 115 13.08 -9.00 32.74
C ASP A 115 13.84 -7.66 32.87
#